data_AF-A0A930R434-F1
#
_entry.id   AF-A0A930R434-F1
#
_cell.length_a   1.000
_cell.length_b   1.000
_cell.length_c   1.000
_cell.angle_alpha   90.00
_cell.angle_beta   90.00
_cell.angle_gamma   90.00
#
_symmetry.space_group_name_H-M   'P 1'
#
loop_
_entity.id
_entity.type
_entity.pdbx_description
1 polymer ?
#
loop_
_entity_poly.entity_id
_entity_poly.type
_entity_poly.pdbx_seq_one_letter_code
_entity_poly.pdbx_strand_id
1 'polypeptide(L)'
;MLDNVLKPYLVKSSAWENHVKKGNPFFDGIPAVDSGWTMRIQNEVEVCSDYAESNRVWNRLTKVERDDWYEIMRFPVSGGYLEREVTTLAWCWRLELADGCVMGFTSCDIDLIVDGERYESCTGFAPTAVSSSNDLSTDNLDVDGMISSERITEDDIFLGRYDNARIRIFVCDYENTENRFTLREGMVGKITTGKTAFKAEIRGLMDAYQQQSGKIYQRKCRAHLGDAECKCNITQDIIQGNVTAIREDGSIFTNVSREDDFFTYGVMTFLSGLNKGASCEIEQSFARNGQIYFFSSPAHEVVVGDMFRLVPGCNGEPSTCKKRFHNFVNFRGEPYIPGNDYVVGYPIKTGDNIVPEGQPVKLRSFEFQT
;
A
#
# COMPACT_ATOMS: atom_id res chain seq x y z
N MET A 1 3.71 12.59 10.35
CA MET A 1 3.12 13.78 11.00
C MET A 1 4.07 14.35 12.06
N LEU A 2 5.18 14.97 11.65
CA LEU A 2 6.00 15.80 12.55
C LEU A 2 5.90 17.30 12.20
N ASP A 3 5.11 17.64 11.18
CA ASP A 3 5.09 18.98 10.57
C ASP A 3 4.42 20.06 11.44
N ASN A 4 3.75 19.65 12.54
CA ASN A 4 3.17 20.56 13.53
C ASN A 4 3.94 20.60 14.85
N VAL A 5 5.11 19.96 14.95
CA VAL A 5 5.99 20.16 16.12
C VAL A 5 6.78 21.43 15.88
N LEU A 6 6.39 22.52 16.57
CA LEU A 6 7.17 23.75 16.60
C LEU A 6 8.61 23.41 17.02
N LYS A 7 9.60 23.88 16.24
CA LYS A 7 11.02 23.65 16.55
C LYS A 7 11.32 24.16 17.97
N PRO A 8 12.12 23.43 18.77
CA PRO A 8 12.54 23.89 20.08
C PRO A 8 13.17 25.28 19.97
N TYR A 9 12.83 26.18 20.88
CA TYR A 9 13.46 27.49 20.97
C TYR A 9 13.73 27.85 22.43
N LEU A 10 14.79 28.63 22.63
CA LEU A 10 15.28 29.01 23.95
C LEU A 10 14.65 30.33 24.39
N VAL A 11 14.14 30.38 25.62
CA VAL A 11 13.65 31.60 26.26
C VAL A 11 14.37 31.87 27.58
N LYS A 12 14.56 33.16 27.90
CA LYS A 12 15.10 33.62 29.19
C LYS A 12 14.04 33.51 30.30
N SER A 13 14.49 33.36 31.55
CA SER A 13 13.72 32.92 32.73
C SER A 13 12.41 33.66 33.06
N SER A 14 12.17 34.85 32.54
CA SER A 14 10.91 35.60 32.74
C SER A 14 10.03 35.68 31.50
N ALA A 15 10.55 35.35 30.31
CA ALA A 15 9.82 35.50 29.05
C ALA A 15 8.89 34.31 28.75
N TRP A 16 9.16 33.13 29.33
CA TRP A 16 8.34 31.93 29.13
C TRP A 16 6.90 32.09 29.67
N GLU A 17 6.70 32.91 30.70
CA GLU A 17 5.38 33.18 31.29
C GLU A 17 4.39 33.77 30.28
N ASN A 18 4.88 34.51 29.28
CA ASN A 18 4.04 35.07 28.21
C ASN A 18 3.53 34.02 27.21
N HIS A 19 4.07 32.80 27.25
CA HIS A 19 3.66 31.67 26.42
C HIS A 19 2.68 30.73 27.13
N VAL A 20 2.34 31.02 28.39
CA VAL A 20 1.30 30.34 29.15
C VAL A 20 -0.06 30.88 28.68
N LYS A 21 -0.93 29.99 28.20
CA LYS A 21 -2.29 30.36 27.76
C LYS A 21 -3.05 30.96 28.94
N LYS A 22 -3.71 32.10 28.74
CA LYS A 22 -4.51 32.75 29.79
C LYS A 22 -5.63 31.79 30.22
N GLY A 23 -5.68 31.42 31.51
CA GLY A 23 -6.56 30.37 32.03
C GLY A 23 -5.96 28.96 32.03
N ASN A 24 -4.63 28.82 31.98
CA ASN A 24 -3.94 27.54 32.13
C ASN A 24 -4.00 27.06 33.60
N PRO A 25 -4.66 25.92 33.88
CA PRO A 25 -4.90 25.43 35.23
C PRO A 25 -3.68 24.83 35.95
N PHE A 26 -2.52 24.80 35.32
CA PHE A 26 -1.25 24.60 36.04
C PHE A 26 -0.97 25.71 37.06
N PHE A 27 -1.59 26.89 36.91
CA PHE A 27 -1.43 28.03 37.82
C PHE A 27 -2.68 28.38 38.63
N ASP A 28 -3.83 27.76 38.33
CA ASP A 28 -5.07 27.84 39.12
C ASP A 28 -5.82 26.50 38.99
N GLY A 29 -5.76 25.69 40.06
CA GLY A 29 -6.19 24.28 40.19
C GLY A 29 -7.14 23.63 39.17
N ILE A 30 -6.68 22.46 38.65
CA ILE A 30 -7.44 21.31 38.06
C ILE A 30 -7.70 21.40 36.52
N PRO A 31 -7.49 20.32 35.73
CA PRO A 31 -6.51 20.33 34.64
C PRO A 31 -7.08 20.63 33.24
N ALA A 32 -6.20 21.23 32.43
CA ALA A 32 -6.29 21.38 31.00
C ALA A 32 -4.89 21.75 30.50
N VAL A 33 -4.23 20.92 29.69
CA VAL A 33 -3.46 21.39 28.52
C VAL A 33 -2.97 20.24 27.63
N ASP A 34 -2.99 20.54 26.32
CA ASP A 34 -2.47 19.80 25.16
C ASP A 34 -0.93 19.78 25.01
N SER A 35 -0.14 20.03 26.05
CA SER A 35 1.34 19.99 25.91
C SER A 35 2.09 19.87 27.25
N GLY A 36 3.04 18.93 27.32
CA GLY A 36 4.06 18.84 28.37
C GLY A 36 5.32 19.66 28.04
N TRP A 37 6.27 19.73 28.99
CA TRP A 37 7.51 20.52 28.89
C TRP A 37 8.69 19.70 29.42
N THR A 38 9.89 19.93 28.87
CA THR A 38 11.15 19.36 29.39
C THR A 38 12.05 20.47 29.92
N MET A 39 12.72 20.26 31.04
CA MET A 39 13.67 21.22 31.59
C MET A 39 15.07 20.60 31.59
N ARG A 40 16.04 21.30 30.99
CA ARG A 40 17.44 20.85 30.96
C ARG A 40 18.22 21.61 32.02
N ILE A 41 18.74 20.89 33.03
CA ILE A 41 19.57 21.47 34.09
C ILE A 41 21.01 21.02 33.86
N GLN A 42 21.92 21.95 33.56
CA GLN A 42 23.39 21.74 33.57
C GLN A 42 23.87 20.39 32.99
N ASN A 43 23.46 20.08 31.75
CA ASN A 43 23.79 18.85 31.00
C ASN A 43 23.10 17.54 31.43
N GLU A 44 22.25 17.54 32.44
CA GLU A 44 21.33 16.42 32.71
C GLU A 44 19.97 16.69 32.05
N VAL A 45 19.45 15.68 31.36
CA VAL A 45 18.11 15.68 30.75
C VAL A 45 17.23 14.82 31.64
N GLU A 46 16.43 15.44 32.51
CA GLU A 46 15.33 14.75 33.17
C GLU A 46 14.09 14.84 32.28
N VAL A 47 13.66 13.69 31.77
CA VAL A 47 12.36 13.54 31.10
C VAL A 47 11.35 13.20 32.18
N CYS A 48 10.66 14.21 32.73
CA CYS A 48 9.54 13.96 33.63
C CYS A 48 8.31 13.56 32.82
N SER A 49 8.07 12.25 32.68
CA SER A 49 6.84 11.69 32.09
C SER A 49 5.72 11.47 33.12
N ASP A 50 6.01 11.65 34.41
CA ASP A 50 5.05 11.48 35.51
C ASP A 50 4.69 12.84 36.14
N TYR A 51 3.39 13.13 36.14
CA TYR A 51 2.76 14.32 36.69
C TYR A 51 3.05 14.52 38.19
N ALA A 52 3.14 13.42 38.97
CA ALA A 52 3.36 13.49 40.41
C ALA A 52 4.81 13.87 40.76
N GLU A 53 5.78 13.34 40.02
CA GLU A 53 7.20 13.63 40.19
C GLU A 53 7.54 15.07 39.78
N SER A 54 6.99 15.55 38.65
CA SER A 54 7.23 16.92 38.16
C SER A 54 6.74 17.99 39.15
N ASN A 55 5.54 17.82 39.72
CA ASN A 55 4.98 18.73 40.73
C ASN A 55 5.74 18.70 42.07
N ARG A 56 6.34 17.56 42.41
CA ARG A 56 7.11 17.38 43.64
C ARG A 56 8.50 18.02 43.56
N VAL A 57 9.14 17.97 42.40
CA VAL A 57 10.43 18.65 42.14
C VAL A 57 10.26 20.17 42.15
N TRP A 58 9.20 20.68 41.51
CA TRP A 58 8.93 22.13 41.43
C TRP A 58 8.61 22.78 42.78
N ASN A 59 7.78 22.15 43.61
CA ASN A 59 7.43 22.71 44.93
C ASN A 59 8.61 22.74 45.93
N ARG A 60 9.70 22.00 45.66
CA ARG A 60 10.90 21.99 46.53
C ARG A 60 11.92 23.06 46.18
N LEU A 61 11.93 23.56 44.96
CA LEU A 61 12.91 24.54 44.53
C LEU A 61 12.41 25.94 44.93
N THR A 62 13.11 26.57 45.85
CA THR A 62 12.89 27.99 46.14
C THR A 62 13.02 28.80 44.85
N LYS A 63 12.25 29.89 44.73
CA LYS A 63 12.32 30.81 43.59
C LYS A 63 13.71 31.45 43.54
N VAL A 64 14.66 30.76 42.93
CA VAL A 64 16.00 31.30 42.67
C VAL A 64 15.88 32.02 41.34
N GLU A 65 16.11 33.34 41.36
CA GLU A 65 16.37 34.11 40.14
C GLU A 65 17.63 33.52 39.48
N ARG A 66 17.45 32.52 38.62
CA ARG A 66 18.51 31.98 37.79
C ARG A 66 18.37 32.52 36.39
N ASP A 67 19.50 32.96 35.86
CA ASP A 67 19.70 33.45 34.49
C ASP A 67 19.79 32.26 33.50
N ASP A 68 18.93 31.25 33.71
CA ASP A 68 18.95 29.99 32.98
C ASP A 68 18.14 30.08 31.67
N TRP A 69 18.56 29.29 30.68
CA TRP A 69 17.88 29.15 29.39
C TRP A 69 16.98 27.92 29.39
N TYR A 70 15.72 28.08 29.00
CA TYR A 70 14.73 27.01 28.97
C TYR A 70 14.49 26.54 27.53
N GLU A 71 14.58 25.23 27.30
CA GLU A 71 14.22 24.61 26.02
C GLU A 71 12.78 24.09 26.09
N ILE A 72 11.88 24.76 25.38
CA ILE A 72 10.46 24.39 25.34
C ILE A 72 10.25 23.38 24.22
N MET A 73 9.89 22.14 24.59
CA MET A 73 9.38 21.12 23.67
C MET A 73 7.89 20.93 23.90
N ARG A 74 7.06 21.00 22.85
CA ARG A 74 5.63 20.67 22.92
C ARG A 74 5.41 19.29 22.30
N PHE A 75 4.98 18.34 23.13
CA PHE A 75 4.51 17.03 22.69
C PHE A 75 3.04 16.85 23.09
N PRO A 76 2.21 16.20 22.24
CA PRO A 76 0.83 15.91 22.59
C PRO A 76 0.78 15.02 23.83
N VAL A 77 0.06 15.44 24.87
CA VAL A 77 -0.15 14.65 26.08
C VAL A 77 -1.39 13.80 25.86
N SER A 78 -1.21 12.57 25.36
CA SER A 78 -2.29 11.61 25.16
C SER A 78 -2.78 10.94 26.47
N GLY A 79 -2.34 11.40 27.66
CA GLY A 79 -2.55 10.71 28.94
C GLY A 79 -3.79 11.08 29.74
N GLY A 80 -4.29 12.33 29.66
CA GLY A 80 -5.29 12.82 30.63
C GLY A 80 -6.65 12.10 30.59
N TYR A 81 -7.04 11.54 29.45
CA TYR A 81 -8.26 10.73 29.33
C TYR A 81 -8.01 9.23 29.58
N LEU A 82 -6.76 8.77 29.46
CA LEU A 82 -6.34 7.39 29.76
C LEU A 82 -6.15 7.14 31.26
N GLU A 83 -5.85 8.19 32.02
CA GLU A 83 -5.61 8.13 33.47
C GLU A 83 -6.89 8.21 34.33
N ARG A 84 -8.05 8.37 33.69
CA ARG A 84 -9.35 8.40 34.40
C ARG A 84 -9.68 7.02 34.95
N GLU A 85 -10.30 6.97 36.14
CA GLU A 85 -10.77 5.70 36.73
C GLU A 85 -11.81 5.00 35.84
N VAL A 86 -12.58 5.78 35.08
CA VAL A 86 -13.51 5.30 34.04
C VAL A 86 -13.09 5.93 32.73
N THR A 87 -12.77 5.09 31.75
CA THR A 87 -12.38 5.53 30.42
C THR A 87 -13.50 5.26 29.42
N THR A 88 -13.54 6.10 28.38
CA THR A 88 -14.57 6.11 27.34
C THR A 88 -13.91 5.81 25.99
N LEU A 89 -13.06 4.79 25.97
CA LEU A 89 -12.25 4.45 24.81
C LEU A 89 -13.02 3.59 23.82
N ALA A 90 -12.94 3.97 22.55
CA ALA A 90 -13.40 3.17 21.43
C ALA A 90 -12.23 2.91 20.48
N TRP A 91 -12.15 1.67 20.00
CA TRP A 91 -11.27 1.33 18.91
C TRP A 91 -11.85 1.85 17.62
N CYS A 92 -11.03 2.51 16.82
CA CYS A 92 -11.39 3.00 15.50
C CYS A 92 -10.34 2.56 14.49
N TRP A 93 -10.81 2.29 13.28
CA TRP A 93 -9.92 1.97 12.19
C TRP A 93 -10.46 2.52 10.88
N ARG A 94 -9.52 3.00 10.08
CA ARG A 94 -9.78 3.67 8.81
C ARG A 94 -9.12 2.86 7.71
N LEU A 95 -9.91 2.49 6.72
CA LEU A 95 -9.50 1.76 5.54
C LEU A 95 -9.66 2.66 4.31
N GLU A 96 -8.59 2.85 3.55
CA GLU A 96 -8.57 3.62 2.31
C GLU A 96 -8.19 2.68 1.17
N LEU A 97 -9.14 2.47 0.27
CA LEU A 97 -9.02 1.60 -0.90
C LEU A 97 -8.25 2.28 -2.03
N ALA A 98 -7.76 1.50 -2.99
CA ALA A 98 -7.02 2.00 -4.14
C ALA A 98 -7.84 2.94 -5.05
N ASP A 99 -9.17 2.82 -5.03
CA ASP A 99 -10.11 3.69 -5.75
C ASP A 99 -10.41 5.01 -5.02
N GLY A 100 -9.82 5.22 -3.84
CA GLY A 100 -10.02 6.40 -2.98
C GLY A 100 -11.25 6.31 -2.08
N CYS A 101 -12.00 5.20 -2.11
CA CYS A 101 -13.08 4.97 -1.15
C CYS A 101 -12.50 4.81 0.26
N VAL A 102 -13.05 5.56 1.21
CA VAL A 102 -12.67 5.51 2.62
C VAL A 102 -13.80 4.88 3.42
N MET A 103 -13.45 3.92 4.26
CA MET A 103 -14.34 3.25 5.21
C MET A 103 -13.77 3.43 6.62
N GLY A 104 -14.57 3.99 7.52
CA GLY A 104 -14.24 4.08 8.93
C GLY A 104 -15.14 3.13 9.72
N PHE A 105 -14.59 2.42 10.70
CA PHE A 105 -15.41 1.68 11.64
C PHE A 105 -14.93 1.85 13.07
N THR A 106 -15.85 1.66 14.01
CA THR A 106 -15.63 1.81 15.45
C THR A 106 -16.17 0.61 16.22
N SER A 107 -15.55 0.28 17.34
CA SER A 107 -16.07 -0.67 18.33
C SER A 107 -17.12 -0.06 19.27
N CYS A 108 -17.37 1.24 19.15
CA CYS A 108 -18.44 1.92 19.86
C CYS A 108 -19.80 1.41 19.36
N ASP A 109 -20.81 1.42 20.22
CA ASP A 109 -22.18 1.04 19.88
C ASP A 109 -22.88 2.10 19.02
N ILE A 110 -22.35 3.32 19.01
CA ILE A 110 -22.78 4.43 18.16
C ILE A 110 -21.74 4.79 17.10
N ASP A 111 -22.23 5.35 15.99
CA ASP A 111 -21.35 5.93 14.98
C ASP A 111 -20.59 7.14 15.53
N LEU A 112 -19.31 7.24 15.19
CA LEU A 112 -18.45 8.35 15.59
C LEU A 112 -18.07 9.22 14.38
N ILE A 113 -17.81 10.49 14.64
CA ILE A 113 -17.20 11.40 13.66
C ILE A 113 -15.80 11.75 14.15
N VAL A 114 -14.79 11.40 13.36
CA VAL A 114 -13.37 11.69 13.64
C VAL A 114 -12.79 12.36 12.41
N ASP A 115 -12.19 13.55 12.57
CA ASP A 115 -11.63 14.35 11.46
C ASP A 115 -12.60 14.61 10.30
N GLY A 116 -13.91 14.68 10.59
CA GLY A 116 -14.96 14.86 9.59
C GLY A 116 -15.33 13.59 8.81
N GLU A 117 -14.71 12.46 9.11
CA GLU A 117 -15.05 11.15 8.55
C GLU A 117 -15.99 10.38 9.51
N ARG A 118 -16.94 9.64 8.94
CA ARG A 118 -17.86 8.80 9.71
C ARG A 118 -17.24 7.42 9.93
N TYR A 119 -17.22 7.00 11.19
CA TYR A 119 -16.83 5.68 11.64
C TYR A 119 -18.10 4.94 12.07
N GLU A 120 -18.46 3.92 11.30
CA GLU A 120 -19.65 3.11 11.51
C GLU A 120 -19.47 2.18 12.71
N SER A 121 -20.48 2.13 13.58
CA SER A 121 -20.59 1.15 14.65
C SER A 121 -20.60 -0.24 14.04
N CYS A 122 -19.52 -1.00 14.28
CA CYS A 122 -19.39 -2.36 13.79
C CYS A 122 -19.14 -3.30 14.97
N THR A 123 -19.90 -4.39 15.02
CA THR A 123 -19.60 -5.47 15.95
C THR A 123 -18.55 -6.39 15.33
N GLY A 124 -17.60 -6.86 16.13
CA GLY A 124 -16.60 -7.86 15.72
C GLY A 124 -15.14 -7.38 15.67
N PHE A 125 -14.88 -6.07 15.76
CA PHE A 125 -13.50 -5.61 15.86
C PHE A 125 -12.91 -5.89 17.25
N ALA A 126 -12.07 -6.92 17.33
CA ALA A 126 -11.29 -7.26 18.51
C ALA A 126 -9.84 -7.44 18.07
N PRO A 127 -8.99 -6.39 18.09
CA PRO A 127 -7.61 -6.50 17.65
C PRO A 127 -6.85 -7.45 18.57
N THR A 128 -6.23 -8.49 18.03
CA THR A 128 -5.26 -9.29 18.77
C THR A 128 -3.95 -8.53 18.99
N ALA A 129 -3.15 -9.06 19.92
CA ALA A 129 -1.98 -8.41 20.50
C ALA A 129 -1.11 -7.66 19.49
N VAL A 130 -0.86 -6.37 19.77
CA VAL A 130 0.09 -5.55 19.00
C VAL A 130 1.50 -5.83 19.54
N SER A 131 2.30 -6.61 18.82
CA SER A 131 3.75 -6.74 19.03
C SER A 131 4.50 -5.72 18.20
N SER A 132 5.53 -5.11 18.78
CA SER A 132 6.48 -4.24 18.07
C SER A 132 7.89 -4.70 18.43
N SER A 133 8.73 -4.92 17.44
CA SER A 133 10.15 -5.21 17.60
C SER A 133 11.00 -4.01 17.13
N ASN A 134 12.20 -3.86 17.73
CA ASN A 134 13.15 -2.79 17.39
C ASN A 134 14.18 -3.23 16.34
N ASP A 135 13.80 -4.09 15.40
CA ASP A 135 14.68 -4.62 14.36
C ASP A 135 14.15 -4.32 12.95
N LEU A 136 14.94 -4.69 11.93
CA LEU A 136 14.56 -4.59 10.51
C LEU A 136 13.69 -5.78 10.06
N SER A 137 13.26 -6.63 11.00
CA SER A 137 12.28 -7.66 10.70
C SER A 137 10.95 -6.97 10.41
N THR A 138 10.13 -7.57 9.56
CA THR A 138 8.76 -7.08 9.44
C THR A 138 8.11 -7.33 10.79
N ASP A 139 7.67 -6.25 11.43
CA ASP A 139 6.64 -6.31 12.45
C ASP A 139 5.41 -6.97 11.79
N ASN A 140 5.39 -8.29 11.77
CA ASN A 140 4.25 -9.05 11.29
C ASN A 140 3.24 -8.99 12.43
N LEU A 141 2.34 -8.00 12.35
CA LEU A 141 1.12 -8.09 13.10
C LEU A 141 0.08 -8.82 12.29
N ASP A 142 -0.19 -10.04 12.73
CA ASP A 142 -1.49 -10.64 12.51
C ASP A 142 -2.50 -9.82 13.33
N VAL A 143 -3.19 -8.86 12.70
CA VAL A 143 -4.47 -8.40 13.25
C VAL A 143 -5.48 -9.51 12.98
N ASP A 144 -5.68 -10.38 13.96
CA ASP A 144 -6.96 -11.08 14.04
C ASP A 144 -7.97 -10.03 14.45
N GLY A 145 -8.78 -9.58 13.51
CA GLY A 145 -10.02 -8.88 13.80
C GLY A 145 -11.10 -9.66 13.11
N MET A 146 -12.14 -10.10 13.84
CA MET A 146 -13.35 -10.59 13.18
C MET A 146 -14.08 -9.40 12.60
N ILE A 147 -13.57 -8.89 11.49
CA ILE A 147 -14.21 -7.75 10.87
C ILE A 147 -15.46 -8.31 10.18
N SER A 148 -16.61 -8.01 10.76
CA SER A 148 -17.90 -8.24 10.12
C SER A 148 -18.56 -6.88 9.93
N SER A 149 -18.56 -6.43 8.69
CA SER A 149 -19.40 -5.31 8.25
C SER A 149 -20.09 -5.74 6.97
N GLU A 150 -21.36 -5.36 6.81
CA GLU A 150 -22.08 -5.53 5.54
C GLU A 150 -21.38 -4.81 4.37
N ARG A 151 -20.51 -3.83 4.68
CA ARG A 151 -19.72 -3.11 3.68
C ARG A 151 -18.48 -3.85 3.20
N ILE A 152 -18.03 -4.85 3.95
CA ILE A 152 -16.91 -5.70 3.55
C ILE A 152 -17.47 -7.07 3.19
N THR A 153 -17.76 -7.24 1.90
CA THR A 153 -18.31 -8.47 1.37
C THR A 153 -17.20 -9.46 1.01
N GLU A 154 -17.50 -10.75 1.12
CA GLU A 154 -16.60 -11.82 0.68
C GLU A 154 -16.28 -11.69 -0.82
N ASP A 155 -17.26 -11.30 -1.63
CA ASP A 155 -17.09 -11.03 -3.07
C ASP A 155 -16.06 -9.91 -3.31
N ASP A 156 -16.14 -8.78 -2.60
CA ASP A 156 -15.17 -7.69 -2.73
C ASP A 156 -13.74 -8.13 -2.34
N ILE A 157 -13.61 -9.03 -1.36
CA ILE A 157 -12.32 -9.62 -0.96
C ILE A 157 -11.76 -10.49 -2.08
N PHE A 158 -12.57 -11.38 -2.66
CA PHE A 158 -12.14 -12.24 -3.76
C PHE A 158 -11.81 -11.47 -5.05
N LEU A 159 -12.45 -10.32 -5.25
CA LEU A 159 -12.13 -9.40 -6.34
C LEU A 159 -10.84 -8.59 -6.10
N GLY A 160 -10.15 -8.78 -4.97
CA GLY A 160 -8.90 -8.09 -4.64
C GLY A 160 -9.10 -6.61 -4.35
N ARG A 161 -10.34 -6.16 -4.05
CA ARG A 161 -10.65 -4.74 -3.85
C ARG A 161 -9.90 -4.10 -2.67
N TYR A 162 -9.54 -4.93 -1.70
CA TYR A 162 -8.83 -4.55 -0.48
C TYR A 162 -7.31 -4.71 -0.58
N ASP A 163 -6.79 -5.19 -1.71
CA ASP A 163 -5.36 -5.42 -1.89
C ASP A 163 -4.58 -4.10 -1.79
N ASN A 164 -3.56 -4.08 -0.92
CA ASN A 164 -2.76 -2.89 -0.60
C ASN A 164 -3.58 -1.69 -0.08
N ALA A 165 -4.81 -1.92 0.41
CA ALA A 165 -5.59 -0.87 1.05
C ALA A 165 -4.82 -0.31 2.26
N ARG A 166 -4.83 1.01 2.44
CA ARG A 166 -4.18 1.63 3.60
C ARG A 166 -5.07 1.49 4.81
N ILE A 167 -4.49 1.02 5.90
CA ILE A 167 -5.20 0.79 7.16
C ILE A 167 -4.53 1.60 8.26
N ARG A 168 -5.33 2.37 9.00
CA ARG A 168 -4.92 3.06 10.22
C ARG A 168 -5.78 2.59 11.37
N ILE A 169 -5.16 2.06 12.43
CA ILE A 169 -5.81 1.65 13.67
C ILE A 169 -5.44 2.64 14.76
N PHE A 170 -6.45 3.13 15.47
CA PHE A 170 -6.28 4.09 16.55
C PHE A 170 -7.32 3.86 17.64
N VAL A 171 -7.08 4.41 18.81
CA VAL A 171 -8.08 4.48 19.88
C VAL A 171 -8.44 5.94 20.08
N CYS A 172 -9.72 6.22 20.26
CA CYS A 172 -10.22 7.56 20.60
C CYS A 172 -11.15 7.52 21.81
N ASP A 173 -11.26 8.65 22.51
CA ASP A 173 -12.35 8.90 23.46
C ASP A 173 -13.65 9.15 22.67
N TYR A 174 -14.67 8.31 22.85
CA TYR A 174 -15.92 8.46 22.10
C TYR A 174 -16.74 9.68 22.57
N GLU A 175 -16.49 10.22 23.77
CA GLU A 175 -17.14 11.45 24.24
C GLU A 175 -16.45 12.71 23.67
N ASN A 176 -15.16 12.60 23.33
CA ASN A 176 -14.39 13.66 22.69
C ASN A 176 -13.38 13.08 21.68
N THR A 177 -13.80 12.93 20.43
CA THR A 177 -13.03 12.27 19.37
C THR A 177 -11.73 12.99 18.96
N GLU A 178 -11.50 14.22 19.43
CA GLU A 178 -10.22 14.90 19.31
C GLU A 178 -9.13 14.21 20.12
N ASN A 179 -9.49 13.60 21.26
CA ASN A 179 -8.61 12.79 22.08
C ASN A 179 -8.42 11.42 21.44
N ARG A 180 -7.33 11.25 20.70
CA ARG A 180 -6.99 9.97 20.05
C ARG A 180 -5.50 9.75 19.93
N PHE A 181 -5.12 8.49 19.76
CA PHE A 181 -3.75 8.11 19.46
C PHE A 181 -3.73 6.96 18.46
N THR A 182 -2.88 7.11 17.44
CA THR A 182 -2.69 6.07 16.43
C THR A 182 -1.82 4.97 16.99
N LEU A 183 -2.33 3.74 16.93
CA LEU A 183 -1.61 2.55 17.34
C LEU A 183 -0.76 2.02 16.19
N ARG A 184 -1.32 2.00 14.98
CA ARG A 184 -0.63 1.48 13.80
C ARG A 184 -1.17 2.09 12.52
N GLU A 185 -0.29 2.19 11.53
CA GLU A 185 -0.64 2.50 10.15
C GLU A 185 0.17 1.59 9.24
N GLY A 186 -0.45 1.08 8.18
CA GLY A 186 0.17 0.12 7.27
C GLY A 186 -0.70 -0.15 6.05
N MET A 187 -0.36 -1.23 5.34
CA MET A 187 -1.15 -1.74 4.21
C MET A 187 -1.76 -3.09 4.57
N VAL A 188 -2.96 -3.34 4.07
CA VAL A 188 -3.59 -4.67 4.12
C VAL A 188 -2.76 -5.61 3.25
N GLY A 189 -2.24 -6.64 3.90
CA GLY A 189 -1.49 -7.74 3.29
C GLY A 189 -2.40 -8.91 2.96
N LYS A 190 -2.01 -10.12 3.37
CA LYS A 190 -2.79 -11.31 3.10
C LYS A 190 -4.11 -11.28 3.89
N ILE A 191 -5.22 -11.47 3.17
CA ILE A 191 -6.53 -11.73 3.78
C ILE A 191 -6.78 -13.24 3.77
N THR A 192 -7.15 -13.80 4.91
CA THR A 192 -7.56 -15.20 5.05
C THR A 192 -9.01 -15.26 5.49
N THR A 193 -9.86 -15.94 4.72
CA THR A 193 -11.28 -16.10 5.05
C THR A 193 -11.50 -17.33 5.93
N GLY A 194 -12.23 -17.14 7.03
CA GLY A 194 -12.80 -18.19 7.86
C GLY A 194 -14.33 -18.23 7.69
N LYS A 195 -15.01 -19.18 8.37
CA LYS A 195 -16.46 -19.39 8.19
C LYS A 195 -17.35 -18.20 8.57
N THR A 196 -16.88 -17.31 9.44
CA THR A 196 -17.67 -16.20 9.99
C THR A 196 -16.86 -14.91 10.13
N ALA A 197 -15.59 -14.93 9.73
CA ALA A 197 -14.62 -13.88 10.00
C ALA A 197 -13.54 -13.89 8.93
N PHE A 198 -13.02 -12.73 8.55
CA PHE A 198 -11.78 -12.66 7.79
C PHE A 198 -10.65 -12.15 8.68
N LYS A 199 -9.46 -12.68 8.48
CA LYS A 199 -8.23 -12.23 9.12
C LYS A 199 -7.42 -11.45 8.09
N ALA A 200 -7.02 -10.22 8.41
CA ALA A 200 -6.19 -9.41 7.54
C ALA A 200 -4.83 -9.17 8.21
N GLU A 201 -3.76 -9.56 7.53
CA GLU A 201 -2.40 -9.20 7.92
C GLU A 201 -2.19 -7.70 7.66
N ILE A 202 -1.56 -6.98 8.59
CA ILE A 202 -1.16 -5.59 8.37
C ILE A 202 0.34 -5.54 8.17
N ARG A 203 0.75 -5.15 6.96
CA ARG A 203 2.16 -4.96 6.63
C ARG A 203 2.58 -3.56 7.02
N GLY A 204 3.58 -3.49 7.90
CA GLY A 204 4.21 -2.24 8.28
C GLY A 204 5.06 -1.64 7.17
N LEU A 205 5.53 -0.41 7.38
CA LEU A 205 6.37 0.32 6.42
C LEU A 205 7.68 -0.41 6.04
N MET A 206 8.17 -1.32 6.90
CA MET A 206 9.39 -2.09 6.65
C MET A 206 9.24 -3.16 5.56
N ASP A 207 8.02 -3.60 5.25
CA ASP A 207 7.76 -4.57 4.16
C ASP A 207 8.28 -4.05 2.81
N ALA A 208 8.11 -2.76 2.55
CA ALA A 208 8.62 -2.11 1.35
C ALA A 208 10.16 -2.19 1.24
N TYR A 209 10.89 -2.26 2.35
CA TYR A 209 12.36 -2.36 2.36
C TYR A 209 12.87 -3.80 2.19
N GLN A 210 12.03 -4.81 2.39
CA GLN A 210 12.38 -6.21 2.17
C GLN A 210 12.17 -6.66 0.72
N GLN A 211 11.52 -5.82 -0.11
CA GLN A 211 11.35 -6.11 -1.52
C GLN A 211 12.70 -6.11 -2.24
N GLN A 212 12.94 -7.14 -3.04
CA GLN A 212 14.13 -7.20 -3.87
C GLN A 212 14.11 -6.03 -4.86
N SER A 213 15.01 -5.06 -4.64
CA SER A 213 15.18 -3.92 -5.52
C SER A 213 16.31 -4.18 -6.51
N GLY A 214 16.04 -3.93 -7.80
CA GLY A 214 17.02 -4.10 -8.87
C GLY A 214 16.38 -4.60 -10.16
N LYS A 215 17.02 -4.30 -11.29
CA LYS A 215 16.60 -4.80 -12.61
C LYS A 215 17.47 -5.98 -12.99
N ILE A 216 16.84 -7.07 -13.41
CA ILE A 216 17.53 -8.22 -13.98
C ILE A 216 17.74 -7.97 -15.46
N TYR A 217 18.94 -8.28 -15.95
CA TYR A 217 19.25 -8.31 -17.37
C TYR A 217 18.49 -9.44 -18.06
N GLN A 218 17.67 -9.11 -19.04
CA GLN A 218 16.86 -10.12 -19.75
C GLN A 218 16.60 -9.70 -21.19
N ARG A 219 16.36 -10.70 -22.07
CA ARG A 219 16.14 -10.45 -23.50
C ARG A 219 14.81 -9.77 -23.80
N LYS A 220 13.76 -10.10 -23.05
CA LYS A 220 12.42 -9.53 -23.20
C LYS A 220 12.32 -8.15 -22.55
N CYS A 221 11.43 -7.32 -23.07
CA CYS A 221 11.11 -6.03 -22.48
C CYS A 221 10.62 -6.20 -21.03
N ARG A 222 11.14 -5.38 -20.11
CA ARG A 222 10.63 -5.31 -18.73
C ARG A 222 9.46 -4.34 -18.54
N ALA A 223 9.29 -3.39 -19.46
CA ALA A 223 8.22 -2.40 -19.37
C ALA A 223 6.86 -3.01 -19.73
N HIS A 224 5.81 -2.56 -19.04
CA HIS A 224 4.43 -2.85 -19.38
C HIS A 224 3.98 -1.96 -20.54
N LEU A 225 3.14 -2.49 -21.43
CA LEU A 225 2.70 -1.75 -22.60
C LEU A 225 1.95 -0.47 -22.18
N GLY A 226 2.45 0.68 -22.62
CA GLY A 226 1.84 1.98 -22.34
C GLY A 226 2.20 2.60 -20.98
N ASP A 227 3.05 1.96 -20.19
CA ASP A 227 3.56 2.55 -18.94
C ASP A 227 4.56 3.71 -19.19
N ALA A 228 5.06 4.32 -18.10
CA ALA A 228 6.02 5.42 -18.18
C ALA A 228 7.38 5.04 -18.78
N GLU A 229 7.77 3.76 -18.72
CA GLU A 229 9.03 3.29 -19.29
C GLU A 229 8.91 2.98 -20.78
N CYS A 230 7.78 2.42 -21.20
CA CYS A 230 7.38 2.05 -22.56
C CYS A 230 6.97 3.27 -23.37
N LYS A 231 6.13 4.16 -22.83
CA LYS A 231 5.63 5.39 -23.48
C LYS A 231 4.84 5.17 -24.77
N CYS A 232 4.49 3.93 -25.11
CA CYS A 232 3.66 3.65 -26.29
C CYS A 232 2.25 4.21 -26.05
N ASN A 233 1.75 5.06 -26.94
CA ASN A 233 0.36 5.48 -26.86
C ASN A 233 -0.54 4.37 -27.39
N ILE A 234 -1.29 3.74 -26.50
CA ILE A 234 -2.23 2.66 -26.82
C ILE A 234 -3.69 3.08 -26.70
N THR A 235 -3.97 4.36 -26.47
CA THR A 235 -5.33 4.84 -26.18
C THR A 235 -6.33 4.50 -27.29
N GLN A 236 -5.90 4.48 -28.55
CA GLN A 236 -6.74 4.12 -29.70
C GLN A 236 -6.99 2.61 -29.84
N ASP A 237 -6.15 1.80 -29.20
CA ASP A 237 -6.25 0.34 -29.22
C ASP A 237 -7.03 -0.23 -28.03
N ILE A 238 -7.40 0.63 -27.06
CA ILE A 238 -8.27 0.27 -25.95
C ILE A 238 -9.71 0.26 -26.46
N ILE A 239 -10.38 -0.90 -26.38
CA ILE A 239 -11.72 -1.10 -26.96
C ILE A 239 -12.67 -1.61 -25.89
N GLN A 240 -13.88 -1.06 -25.84
CA GLN A 240 -14.96 -1.60 -25.03
C GLN A 240 -15.86 -2.50 -25.85
N GLY A 241 -16.40 -3.54 -25.22
CA GLY A 241 -17.27 -4.51 -25.86
C GLY A 241 -18.17 -5.21 -24.86
N ASN A 242 -18.91 -6.19 -25.34
CA ASN A 242 -19.74 -7.08 -24.53
C ASN A 242 -19.50 -8.56 -24.86
N VAL A 243 -19.73 -9.41 -23.86
CA VAL A 243 -19.66 -10.86 -23.99
C VAL A 243 -20.85 -11.34 -24.82
N THR A 244 -20.61 -12.17 -25.84
CA THR A 244 -21.64 -12.69 -26.76
C THR A 244 -21.95 -14.17 -26.53
N ALA A 245 -20.98 -14.94 -26.03
CA ALA A 245 -21.18 -16.32 -25.61
C ALA A 245 -20.10 -16.75 -24.61
N ILE A 246 -20.41 -17.74 -23.77
CA ILE A 246 -19.46 -18.42 -22.89
C ILE A 246 -19.31 -19.86 -23.38
N ARG A 247 -18.09 -20.40 -23.31
CA ARG A 247 -17.76 -21.76 -23.70
C ARG A 247 -17.49 -22.62 -22.47
N GLU A 248 -17.68 -23.92 -22.61
CA GLU A 248 -17.43 -24.91 -21.54
C GLU A 248 -15.95 -24.98 -21.13
N ASP A 249 -15.05 -24.56 -22.02
CA ASP A 249 -13.60 -24.49 -21.76
C ASP A 249 -13.17 -23.23 -20.99
N GLY A 250 -14.13 -22.40 -20.54
CA GLY A 250 -13.88 -21.16 -19.82
C GLY A 250 -13.52 -19.97 -20.72
N SER A 251 -13.42 -20.17 -22.04
CA SER A 251 -13.23 -19.06 -22.98
C SER A 251 -14.55 -18.31 -23.23
N ILE A 252 -14.41 -17.04 -23.62
CA ILE A 252 -15.56 -16.20 -23.98
C ILE A 252 -15.47 -15.76 -25.43
N PHE A 253 -16.62 -15.56 -26.05
CA PHE A 253 -16.74 -14.84 -27.32
C PHE A 253 -17.21 -13.42 -27.03
N THR A 254 -16.79 -12.50 -27.88
CA THR A 254 -17.08 -11.08 -27.71
C THR A 254 -17.58 -10.46 -29.01
N ASN A 255 -18.17 -9.27 -28.91
CA ASN A 255 -18.52 -8.48 -30.09
C ASN A 255 -17.33 -7.71 -30.68
N VAL A 256 -16.16 -7.74 -30.02
CA VAL A 256 -14.93 -7.09 -30.46
C VAL A 256 -14.02 -8.13 -31.08
N SER A 257 -13.81 -8.03 -32.39
CA SER A 257 -12.87 -8.89 -33.12
C SER A 257 -11.74 -8.05 -33.71
N ARG A 258 -10.52 -8.55 -33.54
CA ARG A 258 -9.26 -8.05 -34.14
C ARG A 258 -8.50 -9.23 -34.72
N GLU A 259 -7.38 -8.97 -35.39
CA GLU A 259 -6.48 -10.04 -35.86
C GLU A 259 -6.07 -10.96 -34.70
N ASP A 260 -5.71 -12.20 -35.04
CA ASP A 260 -5.19 -13.17 -34.07
C ASP A 260 -4.02 -12.56 -33.29
N ASP A 261 -3.92 -12.92 -32.01
CA ASP A 261 -2.91 -12.45 -31.07
C ASP A 261 -2.92 -10.93 -30.74
N PHE A 262 -3.89 -10.16 -31.24
CA PHE A 262 -3.93 -8.72 -30.97
C PHE A 262 -4.08 -8.40 -29.46
N PHE A 263 -4.91 -9.15 -28.74
CA PHE A 263 -5.13 -8.98 -27.30
C PHE A 263 -4.36 -10.00 -26.45
N THR A 264 -3.56 -10.87 -27.06
CA THR A 264 -2.78 -11.89 -26.34
C THR A 264 -1.70 -11.27 -25.47
N TYR A 265 -1.64 -11.68 -24.19
CA TYR A 265 -0.88 -11.01 -23.12
C TYR A 265 -1.38 -9.58 -22.81
N GLY A 266 -2.63 -9.29 -23.17
CA GLY A 266 -3.33 -8.06 -22.81
C GLY A 266 -4.13 -8.25 -21.52
N VAL A 267 -4.92 -7.23 -21.21
CA VAL A 267 -5.77 -7.23 -20.02
C VAL A 267 -7.20 -6.94 -20.41
N MET A 268 -8.13 -7.73 -19.89
CA MET A 268 -9.56 -7.47 -19.96
C MET A 268 -10.07 -7.02 -18.59
N THR A 269 -10.63 -5.81 -18.50
CA THR A 269 -11.28 -5.31 -17.29
C THR A 269 -12.80 -5.35 -17.48
N PHE A 270 -13.54 -6.03 -16.61
CA PHE A 270 -14.99 -6.04 -16.65
C PHE A 270 -15.56 -4.70 -16.14
N LEU A 271 -16.56 -4.17 -16.85
CA LEU A 271 -17.22 -2.89 -16.55
C LEU A 271 -18.63 -3.09 -15.98
N SER A 272 -19.19 -4.29 -16.08
CA SER A 272 -20.48 -4.69 -15.52
C SER A 272 -20.44 -6.14 -15.03
N GLY A 273 -21.59 -6.63 -14.55
CA GLY A 273 -21.72 -7.99 -14.03
C GLY A 273 -21.14 -8.16 -12.64
N LEU A 274 -21.06 -9.40 -12.18
CA LEU A 274 -20.49 -9.76 -10.87
C LEU A 274 -18.98 -9.50 -10.80
N ASN A 275 -18.30 -9.53 -11.94
CA ASN A 275 -16.87 -9.25 -12.03
C ASN A 275 -16.55 -7.75 -12.21
N LYS A 276 -17.51 -6.83 -12.03
CA LYS A 276 -17.30 -5.40 -12.30
C LYS A 276 -16.07 -4.85 -11.55
N GLY A 277 -15.11 -4.30 -12.30
CA GLY A 277 -13.84 -3.78 -11.77
C GLY A 277 -12.70 -4.80 -11.78
N ALA A 278 -13.00 -6.10 -11.85
CA ALA A 278 -12.01 -7.16 -11.94
C ALA A 278 -11.26 -7.09 -13.28
N SER A 279 -9.96 -7.40 -13.24
CA SER A 279 -9.12 -7.51 -14.42
C SER A 279 -8.56 -8.92 -14.56
N CYS A 280 -8.60 -9.46 -15.78
CA CYS A 280 -8.07 -10.77 -16.12
C CYS A 280 -7.02 -10.64 -17.22
N GLU A 281 -5.91 -11.36 -17.07
CA GLU A 281 -4.87 -11.45 -18.09
C GLU A 281 -5.30 -12.42 -19.20
N ILE A 282 -5.10 -11.97 -20.44
CA ILE A 282 -5.48 -12.73 -21.63
C ILE A 282 -4.34 -13.65 -22.02
N GLU A 283 -4.59 -14.96 -21.99
CA GLU A 283 -3.64 -15.97 -22.44
C GLU A 283 -3.54 -15.98 -23.97
N GLN A 284 -4.67 -16.01 -24.66
CA GLN A 284 -4.77 -16.04 -26.12
C GLN A 284 -6.01 -15.30 -26.61
N SER A 285 -5.92 -14.74 -27.80
CA SER A 285 -7.01 -14.03 -28.47
C SER A 285 -7.10 -14.42 -29.94
N PHE A 286 -8.27 -14.81 -30.41
CA PHE A 286 -8.52 -15.17 -31.80
C PHE A 286 -9.54 -14.25 -32.46
N ALA A 287 -9.33 -13.96 -33.74
CA ALA A 287 -10.23 -13.15 -34.55
C ALA A 287 -11.63 -13.77 -34.66
N ARG A 288 -11.70 -15.11 -34.69
CA ARG A 288 -12.94 -15.86 -34.84
C ARG A 288 -13.89 -15.57 -33.67
N ASN A 289 -14.91 -14.76 -33.92
CA ASN A 289 -15.90 -14.30 -32.93
C ASN A 289 -15.29 -13.59 -31.71
N GLY A 290 -14.10 -13.00 -31.86
CA GLY A 290 -13.40 -12.32 -30.77
C GLY A 290 -13.20 -13.23 -29.55
N GLN A 291 -12.74 -14.46 -29.79
CA GLN A 291 -12.57 -15.46 -28.72
C GLN A 291 -11.37 -15.11 -27.84
N ILE A 292 -11.56 -15.20 -26.52
CA ILE A 292 -10.55 -14.86 -25.51
C ILE A 292 -10.41 -16.01 -24.52
N TYR A 293 -9.15 -16.41 -24.28
CA TYR A 293 -8.73 -17.32 -23.23
C TYR A 293 -8.02 -16.53 -22.12
N PHE A 294 -8.20 -16.95 -20.87
CA PHE A 294 -7.61 -16.29 -19.70
C PHE A 294 -6.55 -17.18 -19.05
N PHE A 295 -5.49 -16.56 -18.54
CA PHE A 295 -4.49 -17.28 -17.73
C PHE A 295 -5.08 -17.82 -16.43
N SER A 296 -6.03 -17.10 -15.86
CA SER A 296 -6.79 -17.50 -14.68
C SER A 296 -8.24 -17.17 -14.93
N SER A 297 -9.12 -18.11 -14.62
CA SER A 297 -10.56 -17.92 -14.78
C SER A 297 -11.02 -16.68 -13.99
N PRO A 298 -11.98 -15.91 -14.51
CA PRO A 298 -12.64 -14.86 -13.75
C PRO A 298 -13.18 -15.39 -12.41
N ALA A 299 -13.10 -14.57 -11.37
CA ALA A 299 -13.45 -14.98 -10.01
C ALA A 299 -14.92 -15.40 -9.88
N HIS A 300 -15.82 -14.70 -10.58
CA HIS A 300 -17.23 -15.05 -10.67
C HIS A 300 -17.62 -15.46 -12.08
N GLU A 301 -18.79 -16.09 -12.19
CA GLU A 301 -19.37 -16.46 -13.49
C GLU A 301 -19.58 -15.22 -14.37
N VAL A 302 -19.16 -15.33 -15.64
CA VAL A 302 -19.36 -14.30 -16.65
C VAL A 302 -20.66 -14.60 -17.38
N VAL A 303 -21.48 -13.57 -17.63
CA VAL A 303 -22.78 -13.73 -18.30
C VAL A 303 -22.77 -13.03 -19.66
N VAL A 304 -23.53 -13.56 -20.61
CA VAL A 304 -23.73 -12.92 -21.91
C VAL A 304 -24.33 -11.53 -21.71
N GLY A 305 -23.72 -10.52 -22.35
CA GLY A 305 -24.08 -9.12 -22.20
C GLY A 305 -23.18 -8.33 -21.24
N ASP A 306 -22.34 -8.99 -20.44
CA ASP A 306 -21.38 -8.30 -19.59
C ASP A 306 -20.45 -7.41 -20.42
N MET A 307 -20.33 -6.15 -20.02
CA MET A 307 -19.46 -5.17 -20.65
C MET A 307 -18.04 -5.31 -20.12
N PHE A 308 -17.07 -5.09 -20.99
CA PHE A 308 -15.65 -5.09 -20.64
C PHE A 308 -14.89 -4.02 -21.41
N ARG A 309 -13.64 -3.80 -21.00
CA ARG A 309 -12.62 -3.02 -21.69
C ARG A 309 -11.40 -3.91 -21.95
N LEU A 310 -10.98 -3.99 -23.21
CA LEU A 310 -9.76 -4.68 -23.63
C LEU A 310 -8.61 -3.70 -23.82
N VAL A 311 -7.46 -4.08 -23.31
CA VAL A 311 -6.17 -3.44 -23.55
C VAL A 311 -5.34 -4.39 -24.44
N PRO A 312 -4.69 -3.90 -25.51
CA PRO A 312 -3.85 -4.75 -26.36
C PRO A 312 -2.71 -5.37 -25.55
N GLY A 313 -2.27 -6.56 -25.98
CA GLY A 313 -1.16 -7.25 -25.34
C GLY A 313 0.19 -7.01 -26.01
N CYS A 314 1.26 -7.23 -25.25
CA CYS A 314 2.63 -7.16 -25.72
C CYS A 314 3.40 -8.38 -25.19
N ASN A 315 3.95 -9.19 -26.08
CA ASN A 315 4.73 -10.38 -25.72
C ASN A 315 6.16 -10.08 -25.22
N GLY A 316 6.53 -8.80 -25.14
CA GLY A 316 7.87 -8.34 -24.71
C GLY A 316 8.98 -8.58 -25.73
N GLU A 317 8.68 -9.08 -26.93
CA GLU A 317 9.69 -9.37 -27.95
C GLU A 317 10.15 -8.09 -28.69
N PRO A 318 11.45 -7.96 -29.01
CA PRO A 318 11.99 -6.80 -29.71
C PRO A 318 11.39 -6.64 -31.11
N SER A 319 11.07 -7.75 -31.78
CA SER A 319 10.45 -7.76 -33.10
C SER A 319 9.04 -7.18 -33.07
N THR A 320 8.22 -7.55 -32.07
CA THR A 320 6.88 -7.00 -31.86
C THR A 320 6.95 -5.51 -31.55
N CYS A 321 7.84 -5.10 -30.63
CA CYS A 321 8.04 -3.70 -30.27
C CYS A 321 8.41 -2.83 -31.49
N LYS A 322 9.26 -3.36 -32.38
CA LYS A 322 9.68 -2.66 -33.60
C LYS A 322 8.61 -2.64 -34.69
N LYS A 323 7.97 -3.78 -34.97
CA LYS A 323 7.08 -3.94 -36.14
C LYS A 323 5.65 -3.52 -35.86
N ARG A 324 5.10 -3.88 -34.69
CA ARG A 324 3.71 -3.59 -34.33
C ARG A 324 3.59 -2.19 -33.75
N PHE A 325 4.39 -1.90 -32.73
CA PHE A 325 4.26 -0.65 -31.95
C PHE A 325 5.19 0.47 -32.42
N HIS A 326 6.13 0.20 -33.32
CA HIS A 326 7.12 1.18 -33.80
C HIS A 326 7.85 1.92 -32.66
N ASN A 327 8.04 1.26 -31.51
CA ASN A 327 8.46 1.88 -30.25
C ASN A 327 9.77 1.28 -29.69
N PHE A 328 10.62 0.77 -30.58
CA PHE A 328 11.86 0.10 -30.19
C PHE A 328 12.82 1.00 -29.39
N VAL A 329 12.76 2.33 -29.59
CA VAL A 329 13.56 3.32 -28.84
C VAL A 329 13.30 3.26 -27.33
N ASN A 330 12.08 2.87 -26.93
CA ASN A 330 11.70 2.73 -25.52
C ASN A 330 11.72 1.28 -25.02
N PHE A 331 12.34 0.36 -25.77
CA PHE A 331 12.50 -1.02 -25.34
C PHE A 331 13.35 -1.10 -24.06
N ARG A 332 12.86 -1.81 -23.04
CA ARG A 332 13.52 -1.96 -21.73
C ARG A 332 14.00 -3.38 -21.47
N GLY A 333 14.56 -4.01 -22.48
CA GLY A 333 15.27 -5.28 -22.38
C GLY A 333 16.56 -5.22 -23.17
N GLU A 334 17.37 -6.27 -23.08
CA GLU A 334 18.65 -6.37 -23.74
C GLU A 334 18.62 -7.57 -24.72
N PRO A 335 18.13 -7.37 -25.95
CA PRO A 335 17.81 -8.48 -26.86
C PRO A 335 19.05 -9.23 -27.33
N TYR A 336 20.22 -8.62 -27.23
CA TYR A 336 21.50 -9.15 -27.70
C TYR A 336 22.37 -9.73 -26.60
N ILE A 337 21.85 -9.93 -25.37
CA ILE A 337 22.64 -10.55 -24.30
C ILE A 337 23.12 -11.94 -24.73
N PRO A 338 24.45 -12.17 -24.75
CA PRO A 338 25.01 -13.49 -25.01
C PRO A 338 24.60 -14.48 -23.91
N GLY A 339 24.35 -15.73 -24.28
CA GLY A 339 24.08 -16.80 -23.30
C GLY A 339 25.36 -17.26 -22.60
N ASN A 340 25.21 -18.06 -21.52
CA ASN A 340 26.34 -18.60 -20.77
C ASN A 340 27.34 -19.37 -21.65
N ASP A 341 26.86 -20.05 -22.70
CA ASP A 341 27.72 -20.77 -23.66
C ASP A 341 28.71 -19.86 -24.38
N TYR A 342 28.34 -18.60 -24.63
CA TYR A 342 29.23 -17.62 -25.25
C TYR A 342 30.38 -17.22 -24.30
N VAL A 343 30.13 -17.22 -22.99
CA VAL A 343 31.13 -16.84 -21.98
C VAL A 343 32.20 -17.92 -21.82
N VAL A 344 31.82 -19.20 -21.97
CA VAL A 344 32.73 -20.35 -21.85
C VAL A 344 33.37 -20.73 -23.19
N GLY A 345 32.80 -20.27 -24.31
CA GLY A 345 33.30 -20.54 -25.65
C GLY A 345 34.68 -19.91 -25.90
N TYR A 346 35.55 -20.65 -26.59
CA TYR A 346 36.77 -20.10 -27.16
C TYR A 346 36.64 -20.04 -28.69
N PRO A 347 37.28 -19.04 -29.34
CA PRO A 347 37.19 -18.90 -30.79
C PRO A 347 37.86 -20.08 -31.50
N ILE A 348 37.12 -20.76 -32.39
CA ILE A 348 37.63 -21.81 -33.26
C ILE A 348 38.00 -21.24 -34.64
N LYS A 349 39.10 -21.73 -35.22
CA LYS A 349 39.60 -21.27 -36.53
C LYS A 349 38.77 -21.76 -37.74
N THR A 350 37.80 -22.64 -37.51
CA THR A 350 36.97 -23.24 -38.56
C THR A 350 35.52 -22.81 -38.44
N GLY A 351 35.02 -22.08 -39.45
CA GLY A 351 33.66 -21.54 -39.54
C GLY A 351 33.65 -20.03 -39.84
N ASP A 352 32.56 -19.52 -40.42
CA ASP A 352 32.37 -18.08 -40.66
C ASP A 352 32.34 -17.34 -39.31
N ASN A 353 33.48 -16.80 -38.89
CA ASN A 353 33.64 -16.02 -37.65
C ASN A 353 33.06 -14.60 -37.76
N ILE A 354 32.13 -14.38 -38.69
CA ILE A 354 31.45 -13.12 -38.94
C ILE A 354 29.96 -13.37 -38.72
N VAL A 355 29.42 -12.85 -37.62
CA VAL A 355 27.97 -12.84 -37.38
C VAL A 355 27.41 -11.58 -38.03
N PRO A 356 26.52 -11.68 -39.04
CA PRO A 356 25.90 -10.50 -39.64
C PRO A 356 25.07 -9.72 -38.62
N GLU A 357 25.06 -8.40 -38.75
CA GLU A 357 24.35 -7.50 -37.85
C GLU A 357 22.85 -7.85 -37.79
N GLY A 358 22.33 -8.13 -36.58
CA GLY A 358 20.93 -8.43 -36.34
C GLY A 358 20.52 -9.92 -36.38
N GLN A 359 21.46 -10.87 -36.57
CA GLN A 359 21.18 -12.30 -36.37
C GLN A 359 21.58 -12.79 -34.97
N PRO A 360 20.77 -13.68 -34.34
CA PRO A 360 21.22 -14.37 -33.13
C PRO A 360 22.42 -15.26 -33.46
N VAL A 361 23.43 -15.24 -32.60
CA VAL A 361 24.59 -16.14 -32.70
C VAL A 361 24.10 -17.58 -32.56
N LYS A 362 23.92 -18.29 -33.68
CA LYS A 362 23.70 -19.73 -33.67
C LYS A 362 25.06 -20.41 -33.71
N LEU A 363 25.57 -20.80 -32.55
CA LEU A 363 26.61 -21.82 -32.49
C LEU A 363 25.97 -23.15 -32.88
N ARG A 364 26.55 -23.85 -33.88
CA ARG A 364 26.10 -25.21 -34.22
C ARG A 364 26.11 -26.05 -32.95
N SER A 365 25.05 -26.83 -32.76
CA SER A 365 24.93 -27.85 -31.72
C SER A 365 26.14 -28.78 -31.74
N PHE A 366 26.75 -29.00 -30.57
CA PHE A 366 27.82 -29.97 -30.40
C PHE A 366 27.20 -31.36 -30.17
N GLU A 367 27.49 -32.32 -31.04
CA GLU A 367 27.34 -33.73 -30.71
C GLU A 367 28.53 -34.14 -29.85
N PHE A 368 28.26 -34.50 -28.59
CA PHE A 368 29.26 -35.14 -27.75
C PHE A 368 29.34 -36.61 -28.14
N GLN A 369 30.49 -37.04 -28.67
CA GLN A 369 30.80 -38.46 -28.74
C GLN A 369 31.07 -38.96 -27.31
N THR A 370 30.34 -40.02 -26.93
CA THR A 370 30.43 -40.75 -25.65
C THR A 370 31.82 -41.30 -25.38
#